data_AF-A0A0M2LX08-F1
#
_entry.id   AF-A0A0M2LX08-F1
#
_cell.length_a   1.000
_cell.length_b   1.000
_cell.length_c   1.000
_cell.angle_alpha   90.00
_cell.angle_beta   90.00
_cell.angle_gamma   90.00
#
_symmetry.space_group_name_H-M   'P 1'
#
loop_
_entity.id
_entity.type
_entity.pdbx_description
1 polymer ?
#
loop_
_entity_poly.entity_id
_entity_poly.type
_entity_poly.pdbx_seq_one_letter_code
_entity_poly.pdbx_strand_id
1 'polypeptide(L)'
;MAPAAPAAPLPAARLDLDLPTVSRAGLNMVTATADVTVTVRNASDVPARGVAVEIRLTSAQPGQDAVLAAMFAEPVGRPAVPPFDLMPGESRRVRAVAAMPRDAITVLQAGDRPMFVPVVAIRAVHSGGQTTSVHALGIELAGQAKLGPFWLDQPSRMFDTIGVRPHTGR
;
A
#
# COMPACT_ATOMS: atom_id res chain seq x y z
N MET A 1 -50.71 -1.12 13.24
CA MET A 1 -49.67 -0.83 12.23
C MET A 1 -48.48 -1.72 12.56
N ALA A 2 -48.22 -2.76 11.78
CA ALA A 2 -47.10 -3.68 12.05
C ALA A 2 -45.76 -2.99 11.70
N PRO A 3 -44.67 -3.23 12.45
CA PRO A 3 -43.37 -2.65 12.13
C PRO A 3 -42.87 -3.23 10.81
N ALA A 4 -42.33 -2.37 9.94
CA ALA A 4 -41.71 -2.78 8.68
C ALA A 4 -40.51 -3.69 8.99
N ALA A 5 -40.47 -4.86 8.36
CA ALA A 5 -39.33 -5.75 8.46
C ALA A 5 -38.05 -5.04 7.95
N PRO A 6 -36.87 -5.30 8.55
CA PRO A 6 -35.62 -4.71 8.09
C PRO A 6 -35.41 -5.05 6.61
N ALA A 7 -35.18 -4.05 5.77
CA ALA A 7 -34.82 -4.28 4.38
C ALA A 7 -33.51 -5.08 4.32
N ALA A 8 -33.45 -6.08 3.44
CA ALA A 8 -32.24 -6.85 3.22
C ALA A 8 -31.09 -5.92 2.80
N PRO A 9 -29.84 -6.15 3.27
CA PRO A 9 -28.71 -5.33 2.87
C PRO A 9 -28.54 -5.38 1.35
N LEU A 10 -28.35 -4.23 0.72
CA LEU A 10 -27.97 -4.18 -0.69
C LEU A 10 -26.62 -4.87 -0.88
N PRO A 11 -26.38 -5.57 -2.01
CA PRO A 11 -25.09 -6.18 -2.28
C PRO A 11 -24.00 -5.09 -2.30
N ALA A 12 -22.93 -5.30 -1.55
CA ALA A 12 -21.78 -4.41 -1.55
C ALA A 12 -20.79 -4.80 -2.65
N ALA A 13 -20.20 -3.80 -3.30
CA ALA A 13 -19.14 -4.06 -4.27
C ALA A 13 -17.94 -4.74 -3.59
N ARG A 14 -17.19 -5.52 -4.36
CA ARG A 14 -15.94 -6.14 -3.91
C ARG A 14 -14.79 -5.66 -4.77
N LEU A 15 -13.76 -5.10 -4.15
CA LEU A 15 -12.55 -4.67 -4.84
C LEU A 15 -11.41 -5.66 -4.62
N ASP A 16 -10.69 -5.97 -5.69
CA ASP A 16 -9.41 -6.67 -5.65
C ASP A 16 -8.27 -5.68 -5.96
N LEU A 17 -7.12 -5.92 -5.34
CA LEU A 17 -5.88 -5.19 -5.57
C LEU A 17 -4.83 -6.14 -6.14
N ASP A 18 -4.35 -5.85 -7.35
CA ASP A 18 -3.23 -6.61 -7.91
C ASP A 18 -1.94 -6.33 -7.12
N LEU A 19 -0.94 -7.22 -7.27
CA LEU A 19 0.41 -6.96 -6.76
C LEU A 19 0.93 -5.64 -7.36
N PRO A 20 1.34 -4.65 -6.54
CA PRO A 20 1.77 -3.38 -7.07
C PRO A 20 3.14 -3.51 -7.74
N THR A 21 3.40 -2.63 -8.69
CA THR A 21 4.73 -2.42 -9.25
C THR A 21 5.33 -1.15 -8.67
N VAL A 22 6.64 -1.17 -8.41
CA VAL A 22 7.37 0.01 -7.92
C VAL A 22 8.50 0.30 -8.89
N SER A 23 8.40 1.41 -9.62
CA SER A 23 9.39 1.73 -10.67
C SER A 23 10.67 2.33 -10.12
N ARG A 24 10.61 2.92 -8.92
CA ARG A 24 11.76 3.43 -8.19
C ARG A 24 11.42 3.62 -6.72
N ALA A 25 12.40 3.42 -5.86
CA ALA A 25 12.29 3.76 -4.45
C ALA A 25 13.67 4.09 -3.88
N GLY A 26 13.70 4.89 -2.81
CA GLY A 26 14.96 5.30 -2.22
C GLY A 26 14.78 6.41 -1.22
N LEU A 27 15.91 7.01 -0.86
CA LEU A 27 15.96 8.09 0.13
C LEU A 27 16.70 9.29 -0.46
N ASN A 28 16.33 10.47 0.02
CA ASN A 28 17.15 11.67 -0.04
C ASN A 28 17.44 12.14 1.41
N MET A 29 17.92 13.37 1.58
CA MET A 29 18.28 13.90 2.91
C MET A 29 17.09 14.01 3.88
N VAL A 30 15.86 14.18 3.38
CA VAL A 30 14.68 14.51 4.19
C VAL A 30 13.51 13.53 4.04
N THR A 31 13.45 12.75 2.97
CA THR A 31 12.35 11.82 2.72
C THR A 31 12.82 10.49 2.16
N ALA A 32 12.06 9.43 2.44
CA ALA A 32 12.02 8.23 1.61
C ALA A 32 10.81 8.28 0.68
N THR A 33 10.97 7.78 -0.54
CA THR A 33 9.90 7.76 -1.55
C THR A 33 9.84 6.45 -2.32
N ALA A 34 8.66 6.15 -2.86
CA ALA A 34 8.41 5.05 -3.78
C ALA A 34 7.40 5.46 -4.86
N ASP A 35 7.74 5.23 -6.13
CA ASP A 35 6.82 5.41 -7.26
C ASP A 35 6.01 4.13 -7.44
N VAL A 36 4.78 4.12 -6.93
CA VAL A 36 3.92 2.94 -6.85
C VAL A 36 2.85 2.98 -7.94
N THR A 37 2.62 1.85 -8.60
CA THR A 37 1.46 1.61 -9.45
C THR A 37 0.71 0.39 -8.97
N VAL A 38 -0.61 0.49 -8.86
CA VAL A 38 -1.50 -0.62 -8.47
C VAL A 38 -2.73 -0.63 -9.38
N THR A 39 -3.22 -1.83 -9.70
CA THR A 39 -4.49 -1.98 -10.39
C THR A 39 -5.57 -2.32 -9.36
N VAL A 40 -6.67 -1.58 -9.41
CA VAL A 40 -7.87 -1.84 -8.61
C VAL A 40 -8.92 -2.42 -9.55
N ARG A 41 -9.51 -3.56 -9.19
CA ARG A 41 -10.54 -4.23 -9.99
C ARG A 41 -11.81 -4.38 -9.19
N ASN A 42 -12.97 -4.10 -9.80
CA ASN A 42 -14.25 -4.50 -9.24
C ASN A 42 -14.52 -5.97 -9.58
N ALA A 43 -14.43 -6.83 -8.58
CA ALA A 43 -14.63 -8.27 -8.67
C ALA A 43 -16.05 -8.72 -8.28
N SER A 44 -16.99 -7.78 -8.26
CA SER A 44 -18.41 -8.03 -8.00
C SER A 44 -19.29 -7.74 -9.22
N ASP A 45 -20.57 -8.07 -9.09
CA ASP A 45 -21.64 -7.86 -10.07
C ASP A 45 -22.38 -6.53 -9.87
N VAL A 46 -21.97 -5.70 -8.89
CA VAL A 46 -22.54 -4.38 -8.63
C VAL A 46 -21.49 -3.26 -8.83
N PRO A 47 -21.89 -2.04 -9.25
CA PRO A 47 -20.95 -0.93 -9.38
C PRO A 47 -20.29 -0.54 -8.05
N ALA A 48 -18.97 -0.37 -8.05
CA ALA A 48 -18.23 0.25 -6.96
C ALA A 48 -18.20 1.76 -7.19
N ARG A 49 -18.94 2.53 -6.39
CA ARG A 49 -19.02 3.99 -6.55
C ARG A 49 -18.11 4.72 -5.58
N GLY A 50 -17.54 5.83 -6.02
CA GLY A 50 -16.71 6.71 -5.18
C GLY A 50 -15.46 6.02 -4.63
N VAL A 51 -14.86 5.12 -5.41
CA VAL A 51 -13.63 4.41 -5.04
C VAL A 51 -12.52 5.41 -4.80
N ALA A 52 -12.06 5.50 -3.55
CA ALA A 52 -10.92 6.30 -3.14
C ALA A 52 -9.73 5.38 -2.85
N VAL A 53 -8.60 5.61 -3.52
CA VAL A 53 -7.39 4.80 -3.36
C VAL A 53 -6.36 5.61 -2.59
N GLU A 54 -5.86 5.06 -1.50
CA GLU A 54 -4.77 5.63 -0.70
C GLU A 54 -3.55 4.72 -0.79
N ILE A 55 -2.38 5.32 -0.99
CA ILE A 55 -1.09 4.63 -1.05
C ILE A 55 -0.16 5.34 -0.06
N ARG A 56 0.25 4.64 0.99
CA ARG A 56 1.14 5.16 2.04
C ARG A 56 2.46 4.40 2.03
N LEU A 57 3.56 5.12 2.24
CA LEU A 57 4.86 4.54 2.52
C LEU A 57 5.06 4.55 4.04
N THR A 58 5.32 3.37 4.61
CA THR A 58 5.67 3.17 6.02
C THR A 58 7.00 2.40 6.12
N SER A 59 7.47 2.19 7.35
CA SER A 59 8.66 1.43 7.67
C SER A 59 8.26 0.13 8.31
N ALA A 60 8.96 -0.96 7.95
CA ALA A 60 8.90 -2.18 8.73
C ALA A 60 9.36 -1.89 10.17
N GLN A 61 8.60 -2.36 11.14
CA GLN A 61 8.82 -2.11 12.56
C GLN A 61 8.25 -3.24 13.44
N PRO A 62 8.68 -3.36 14.71
CA PRO A 62 8.05 -4.26 15.66
C PRO A 62 6.55 -3.97 15.82
N GLY A 63 5.73 -5.02 15.94
CA GLY A 63 4.27 -4.86 16.03
C GLY A 63 3.61 -4.37 14.75
N GLN A 64 4.24 -4.64 13.59
CA GLN A 64 3.81 -4.18 12.26
C GLN A 64 2.29 -4.32 12.02
N ASP A 65 1.70 -5.46 12.35
CA ASP A 65 0.27 -5.70 12.12
C ASP A 65 -0.63 -4.74 12.89
N ALA A 66 -0.30 -4.45 14.16
CA ALA A 66 -1.06 -3.51 14.98
C ALA A 66 -0.94 -2.07 14.44
N VAL A 67 0.27 -1.69 13.99
CA VAL A 67 0.52 -0.38 13.38
C VAL A 67 -0.26 -0.23 12.06
N LEU A 68 -0.25 -1.27 11.21
CA LEU A 68 -1.02 -1.28 9.96
C LEU A 68 -2.52 -1.24 10.22
N ALA A 69 -3.02 -2.01 11.20
CA ALA A 69 -4.42 -2.01 11.59
C ALA A 69 -4.87 -0.62 12.07
N ALA A 70 -4.10 0.03 12.94
CA ALA A 70 -4.37 1.39 13.40
C ALA A 70 -4.37 2.38 12.22
N MET A 71 -3.38 2.29 11.32
CA MET A 71 -3.30 3.14 10.15
C MET A 71 -4.50 2.96 9.20
N PHE A 72 -5.00 1.73 9.01
CA PHE A 72 -6.17 1.47 8.17
C PHE A 72 -7.51 1.79 8.85
N ALA A 73 -7.52 2.02 10.17
CA ALA A 73 -8.68 2.53 10.90
C ALA A 73 -8.83 4.06 10.75
N GLU A 74 -7.74 4.77 10.46
CA GLU A 74 -7.78 6.21 10.23
C GLU A 74 -8.63 6.57 9.00
N PRO A 75 -9.32 7.74 9.02
CA PRO A 75 -9.99 8.27 7.85
C PRO A 75 -9.07 8.31 6.63
N VAL A 76 -9.64 8.12 5.43
CA VAL A 76 -8.88 8.32 4.19
C VAL A 76 -8.40 9.76 4.16
N GLY A 77 -7.08 9.94 4.12
CA GLY A 77 -6.45 11.25 4.07
C GLY A 77 -6.59 11.82 2.66
N ARG A 78 -5.47 11.97 1.96
CA ARG A 78 -5.45 12.40 0.57
C ARG A 78 -5.43 11.18 -0.37
N PRO A 79 -6.48 10.97 -1.19
CA PRO A 79 -6.45 9.93 -2.21
C PRO A 79 -5.32 10.16 -3.23
N ALA A 80 -4.76 9.05 -3.73
CA ALA A 80 -3.72 9.02 -4.76
C ALA A 80 -4.18 9.69 -6.08
N VAL A 81 -5.47 9.56 -6.40
CA VAL A 81 -6.15 10.15 -7.55
C VAL A 81 -7.56 10.58 -7.13
N PRO A 82 -8.23 11.50 -7.86
CA PRO A 82 -9.64 11.81 -7.62
C PRO A 82 -10.49 10.54 -7.57
N PRO A 83 -11.48 10.43 -6.64
CA PRO A 83 -12.35 9.27 -6.55
C PRO A 83 -13.04 8.94 -7.88
N PHE A 84 -13.31 7.66 -8.10
CA PHE A 84 -13.88 7.18 -9.36
C PHE A 84 -14.81 6.00 -9.16
N ASP A 85 -15.62 5.72 -10.18
CA ASP A 85 -16.49 4.56 -10.19
C ASP A 85 -15.84 3.43 -10.99
N LEU A 86 -16.13 2.17 -10.61
CA LEU A 86 -15.80 0.98 -11.37
C LEU A 86 -17.07 0.15 -11.59
N MET A 87 -17.41 -0.08 -12.86
CA MET A 87 -18.48 -1.01 -13.23
C MET A 87 -18.08 -2.45 -12.92
N PRO A 88 -19.04 -3.41 -12.89
CA PRO A 88 -18.73 -4.82 -12.71
C PRO A 88 -17.64 -5.32 -13.67
N GLY A 89 -16.59 -5.94 -13.13
CA GLY A 89 -15.46 -6.45 -13.90
C GLY A 89 -14.45 -5.40 -14.35
N GLU A 90 -14.74 -4.10 -14.21
CA GLU A 90 -13.84 -3.01 -14.62
C GLU A 90 -12.60 -2.95 -13.71
N SER A 91 -11.48 -2.55 -14.30
CA SER A 91 -10.23 -2.31 -13.59
C SER A 91 -9.64 -0.96 -13.94
N ARG A 92 -9.04 -0.28 -12.96
CA ARG A 92 -8.32 0.96 -13.16
C ARG A 92 -6.93 0.90 -12.55
N ARG A 93 -5.95 1.35 -13.32
CA ARG A 93 -4.58 1.56 -12.85
C ARG A 93 -4.46 2.90 -12.14
N VAL A 94 -3.88 2.87 -10.94
CA VAL A 94 -3.61 4.04 -10.10
C VAL A 94 -2.11 4.13 -9.88
N ARG A 95 -1.54 5.32 -10.09
CA ARG A 95 -0.11 5.60 -9.89
C ARG A 95 0.05 6.78 -8.95
N ALA A 96 0.95 6.67 -7.98
CA ALA A 96 1.30 7.75 -7.05
C ALA A 96 2.75 7.65 -6.58
N VAL A 97 3.28 8.79 -6.14
CA VAL A 97 4.52 8.82 -5.36
C VAL A 97 4.13 8.77 -3.89
N ALA A 98 4.45 7.66 -3.23
CA ALA A 98 4.29 7.53 -1.79
C ALA A 98 5.56 8.06 -1.12
N ALA A 99 5.42 8.85 -0.06
CA ALA A 99 6.54 9.46 0.63
C ALA A 99 6.37 9.36 2.14
N MET A 100 7.50 9.29 2.84
CA MET A 100 7.58 9.44 4.29
C MET A 100 8.74 10.36 4.67
N PRO A 101 8.64 11.09 5.79
CA PRO A 101 9.78 11.78 6.39
C PRO A 101 10.90 10.80 6.73
N ARG A 102 12.16 11.20 6.51
CA ARG A 102 13.33 10.35 6.80
C ARG A 102 13.49 10.11 8.30
N ASP A 103 13.14 11.07 9.13
CA ASP A 103 13.17 10.98 10.60
C ASP A 103 12.06 10.06 11.16
N ALA A 104 11.03 9.74 10.38
CA ALA A 104 10.01 8.76 10.72
C ALA A 104 10.41 7.30 10.40
N ILE A 105 11.60 7.07 9.85
CA ILE A 105 12.09 5.73 9.52
C ILE A 105 12.38 4.95 10.81
N THR A 106 11.79 3.76 10.92
CA THR A 106 12.23 2.79 11.92
C THR A 106 13.50 2.10 11.43
N VAL A 107 14.63 2.41 12.07
CA VAL A 107 15.92 1.82 11.75
C VAL A 107 15.97 0.38 12.28
N LEU A 108 16.25 -0.57 11.39
CA LEU A 108 16.51 -1.97 11.71
C LEU A 108 18.01 -2.24 11.61
N GLN A 109 18.49 -3.27 12.32
CA GLN A 109 19.89 -3.68 12.26
C GLN A 109 20.02 -5.02 11.53
N ALA A 110 20.99 -5.10 10.61
CA ALA A 110 21.43 -6.36 10.01
C ALA A 110 22.90 -6.59 10.38
N GLY A 111 23.13 -7.34 11.46
CA GLY A 111 24.40 -7.28 12.18
C GLY A 111 24.58 -5.88 12.76
N ASP A 112 25.75 -5.26 12.56
CA ASP A 112 26.05 -3.91 13.03
C ASP A 112 25.71 -2.80 12.02
N ARG A 113 25.00 -3.14 10.95
CA ARG A 113 24.71 -2.21 9.85
C ARG A 113 23.25 -1.73 9.87
N PRO A 114 23.01 -0.41 9.92
CA PRO A 114 21.67 0.14 9.96
C PRO A 114 21.01 0.06 8.58
N MET A 115 19.78 -0.43 8.56
CA MET A 115 18.98 -0.58 7.36
C MET A 115 17.55 -0.11 7.56
N PHE A 116 16.90 0.10 6.44
CA PHE A 116 15.49 0.44 6.32
C PHE A 116 14.83 -0.55 5.36
N VAL A 117 13.64 -1.02 5.75
CA VAL A 117 12.77 -1.84 4.89
C VAL A 117 11.49 -1.05 4.67
N PRO A 118 11.34 -0.37 3.53
CA PRO A 118 10.11 0.34 3.20
C PRO A 118 8.95 -0.65 3.04
N VAL A 119 7.78 -0.23 3.48
CA VAL A 119 6.54 -0.98 3.34
C VAL A 119 5.52 -0.08 2.67
N VAL A 120 4.96 -0.52 1.55
CA VAL A 120 3.87 0.17 0.88
C VAL A 120 2.56 -0.44 1.36
N ALA A 121 1.70 0.40 1.93
CA ALA A 121 0.35 0.05 2.33
C ALA A 121 -0.65 0.71 1.39
N ILE A 122 -1.52 -0.11 0.79
CA ILE A 122 -2.51 0.31 -0.20
C ILE A 122 -3.88 0.00 0.38
N ARG A 123 -4.79 0.96 0.27
CA ARG A 123 -6.19 0.80 0.64
C ARG A 123 -7.07 1.38 -0.46
N ALA A 124 -8.04 0.60 -0.92
CA ALA A 124 -9.15 1.10 -1.73
C ALA A 124 -10.42 1.09 -0.88
N VAL A 125 -11.10 2.23 -0.77
CA VAL A 125 -12.32 2.42 0.02
C VAL A 125 -13.48 2.75 -0.89
N HIS A 126 -14.65 2.20 -0.59
CA HIS A 126 -15.93 2.55 -1.20
C HIS A 126 -17.04 2.44 -0.14
N SER A 127 -18.28 2.78 -0.48
CA SER A 127 -19.42 2.79 0.46
C SER A 127 -19.72 1.45 1.16
N GLY A 128 -19.28 0.34 0.58
CA GLY A 128 -19.52 -1.01 1.09
C GLY A 128 -18.37 -1.59 1.90
N GLY A 129 -17.24 -0.90 2.02
CA GLY A 129 -16.07 -1.38 2.76
C GLY A 129 -14.75 -0.92 2.16
N GLN A 130 -13.69 -1.65 2.53
CA GLN A 130 -12.34 -1.40 2.05
C GLN A 130 -11.61 -2.71 1.75
N THR A 131 -10.72 -2.65 0.77
CA THR A 131 -9.72 -3.70 0.50
C THR A 131 -8.34 -3.12 0.73
N THR A 132 -7.49 -3.88 1.44
CA THR A 132 -6.13 -3.46 1.78
C THR A 132 -5.11 -4.46 1.26
N SER A 133 -3.96 -3.98 0.82
CA SER A 133 -2.79 -4.82 0.55
C SER A 133 -1.52 -4.13 1.04
N VAL A 134 -0.57 -4.91 1.56
CA VAL A 134 0.65 -4.40 2.16
C VAL A 134 1.84 -5.17 1.60
N HIS A 135 2.90 -4.46 1.24
CA HIS A 135 4.04 -5.04 0.55
C HIS A 135 5.35 -4.45 1.06
N ALA A 136 6.30 -5.30 1.42
CA ALA A 136 7.67 -4.89 1.69
C ALA A 136 8.41 -4.62 0.38
N LEU A 137 9.22 -3.58 0.38
CA LEU A 137 10.10 -3.21 -0.72
C LEU A 137 11.54 -3.57 -0.40
N GLY A 138 12.29 -3.92 -1.44
CA GLY A 138 13.73 -4.09 -1.36
C GLY A 138 14.35 -4.01 -2.75
N ILE A 139 15.67 -4.07 -2.79
CA ILE A 139 16.43 -3.98 -4.03
C ILE A 139 16.56 -5.38 -4.61
N GLU A 140 16.15 -5.58 -5.86
CA GLU A 140 16.46 -6.82 -6.58
C GLU A 140 17.95 -6.86 -6.88
N LEU A 141 18.58 -7.95 -6.46
CA LEU A 141 19.99 -8.22 -6.68
C LEU A 141 20.09 -9.43 -7.61
N ALA A 142 20.82 -9.27 -8.71
CA ALA A 142 20.98 -10.32 -9.72
C ALA A 142 21.47 -11.62 -9.07
N GLY A 143 20.78 -12.74 -9.36
CA GLY A 143 21.12 -14.06 -8.82
C GLY A 143 20.73 -14.29 -7.36
N GLN A 144 20.03 -13.35 -6.70
CA GLN A 144 19.59 -13.51 -5.31
C GLN A 144 18.07 -13.68 -5.22
N ALA A 145 17.63 -14.68 -4.44
CA ALA A 145 16.21 -14.88 -4.14
C ALA A 145 15.68 -13.85 -3.12
N LYS A 146 16.54 -13.37 -2.23
CA LYS A 146 16.20 -12.40 -1.18
C LYS A 146 16.44 -10.98 -1.68
N LEU A 147 15.53 -10.07 -1.35
CA LEU A 147 15.70 -8.66 -1.64
C LEU A 147 16.77 -8.03 -0.74
N GLY A 148 17.60 -7.16 -1.33
CA GLY A 148 18.54 -6.32 -0.61
C GLY A 148 17.83 -5.22 0.18
N PRO A 149 18.35 -4.82 1.35
CA PRO A 149 17.75 -3.74 2.15
C PRO A 149 18.21 -2.36 1.67
N PHE A 150 17.51 -1.30 2.12
CA PHE A 150 17.99 0.07 1.95
C PHE A 150 18.96 0.39 3.08
N TRP A 151 20.25 0.38 2.78
CA TRP A 151 21.29 0.72 3.75
C TRP A 151 21.27 2.21 4.10
N LEU A 152 21.39 2.52 5.40
CA LEU A 152 21.39 3.90 5.90
C LEU A 152 22.81 4.43 6.18
N ASP A 153 23.82 3.56 6.12
CA ASP A 153 25.25 3.85 6.28
C ASP A 153 25.94 4.28 4.97
N GLN A 154 25.17 4.53 3.91
CA GLN A 154 25.63 4.89 2.57
C GLN A 154 24.97 6.19 2.09
N PRO A 155 25.56 6.84 1.06
CA PRO A 155 24.93 7.99 0.42
C PRO A 155 23.49 7.68 -0.01
N SER A 156 22.59 8.61 0.30
CA SER A 156 21.18 8.50 -0.07
C SER A 156 21.05 8.41 -1.59
N ARG A 157 20.32 7.40 -2.08
CA ARG A 157 20.13 7.18 -3.51
C ARG A 157 18.77 6.61 -3.84
N MET A 158 18.38 6.80 -5.10
CA MET A 158 17.22 6.18 -5.72
C MET A 158 17.65 4.89 -6.41
N PHE A 159 16.82 3.85 -6.32
CA PHE A 159 17.02 2.57 -6.99
C PHE A 159 15.84 2.35 -7.94
N ASP A 160 16.11 1.76 -9.10
CA ASP A 160 15.14 1.41 -10.14
C ASP A 160 14.84 -0.10 -10.20
N THR A 161 15.72 -0.94 -9.64
CA THR A 161 15.50 -2.39 -9.50
C THR A 161 14.78 -2.72 -8.20
N ILE A 162 13.52 -2.29 -8.07
CA ILE A 162 12.73 -2.52 -6.84
C ILE A 162 11.93 -3.80 -6.94
N GLY A 163 12.16 -4.69 -5.98
CA GLY A 163 11.36 -5.88 -5.75
C GLY A 163 10.26 -5.61 -4.75
N VAL A 164 9.11 -6.23 -4.99
CA VAL A 164 7.92 -6.16 -4.14
C VAL A 164 7.64 -7.55 -3.57
N ARG A 165 7.45 -7.65 -2.25
CA ARG A 165 7.03 -8.89 -1.59
C ARG A 165 5.79 -8.64 -0.76
N PRO A 166 4.74 -9.48 -0.88
CA PRO A 166 3.59 -9.40 0.01
C PRO A 166 4.05 -9.42 1.46
N HIS A 167 3.53 -8.49 2.24
CA HIS A 167 3.65 -8.55 3.68
C HIS A 167 2.62 -9.58 4.17
N THR A 168 3.00 -10.85 4.16
CA THR A 168 2.20 -11.90 4.78
C THR A 168 2.39 -11.83 6.29
N GLY A 169 1.47 -11.15 6.97
CA GLY A 169 1.11 -11.48 8.34
C GLY A 169 0.25 -12.74 8.27
N ARG A 170 0.81 -13.90 8.60
CA ARG A 170 0.05 -15.12 8.84
C ARG A 170 0.54 -15.76 10.13
#